data_AF-A0A932IFA7-F1
#
_entry.id   AF-A0A932IFA7-F1
#
_cell.length_a   1.000
_cell.length_b   1.000
_cell.length_c   1.000
_cell.angle_alpha   90.00
_cell.angle_beta   90.00
_cell.angle_gamma   90.00
#
_symmetry.space_group_name_H-M   'P 1'
#
loop_
_entity.id
_entity.type
_entity.pdbx_description
1 polymer ?
#
loop_
_entity_poly.entity_id
_entity_poly.type
_entity_poly.pdbx_seq_one_letter_code
_entity_poly.pdbx_strand_id
1 'polypeptide(L)'
;MAGMSLLLVALAGAKSTLDVSVLDSRGRQVFEQVAAEEFCSCNSALTLAGCLAQRPDCRVAQHLGRFVIRSIDDGAGADEILAALSADVLGPFCAPPLKLEVTGAPQSGPAGAPVVLVEFADFRCAHCKEAAPLVHATLARYRDRVRFAFLPFPLNNHPLGVRAAEASLAADAQGKFWPMYEQLFAHQDDDFEPQVLARAAKAAGVDVTRMTKELEAERFRRLVVTFKQQGLAAGVDSTPSFFVNGRLFKPTLLMTLSDRIELELDRNQGVCQ
;
A
#
# COMPACT_ATOMS: atom_id res chain seq x y z
N MET A 1 1.25 28.74 -33.78
CA MET A 1 0.58 27.42 -33.73
C MET A 1 1.66 26.40 -33.37
N ALA A 2 1.78 26.04 -32.09
CA ALA A 2 2.74 25.01 -31.69
C ALA A 2 2.24 23.67 -32.24
N GLY A 3 3.00 23.05 -33.13
CA GLY A 3 2.68 21.74 -33.68
C GLY A 3 2.61 20.72 -32.56
N MET A 4 1.65 19.79 -32.66
CA MET A 4 1.50 18.68 -31.72
C MET A 4 2.76 17.81 -31.79
N SER A 5 3.47 17.64 -30.67
CA SER A 5 4.72 16.86 -30.61
C SER A 5 4.52 15.42 -31.13
N LEU A 6 5.57 14.79 -31.65
CA LEU A 6 5.53 13.40 -32.14
C LEU A 6 4.94 12.43 -31.09
N LEU A 7 5.15 12.71 -29.81
CA LEU A 7 4.57 11.94 -28.70
C LEU A 7 3.05 12.05 -28.64
N LEU A 8 2.51 13.26 -28.74
CA LEU A 8 1.07 13.52 -28.74
C LEU A 8 0.40 12.96 -30.01
N VAL A 9 1.11 12.95 -31.14
CA VAL A 9 0.65 12.31 -32.39
C VAL A 9 0.62 10.78 -32.26
N ALA A 10 1.60 10.17 -31.60
CA ALA A 10 1.63 8.72 -31.35
C ALA A 10 0.51 8.26 -30.40
N LEU A 11 0.15 9.08 -29.41
CA LEU A 11 -0.94 8.80 -28.47
C LEU A 11 -2.33 8.85 -29.14
N ALA A 12 -2.50 9.65 -30.20
CA ALA A 12 -3.75 9.74 -30.97
C ALA A 12 -3.97 8.52 -31.92
N GLY A 13 -2.94 7.71 -32.15
CA GLY A 13 -2.94 6.59 -33.11
C GLY A 13 -3.19 5.22 -32.48
N ALA A 14 -4.43 4.99 -32.04
CA ALA A 14 -5.09 3.71 -31.73
C ALA A 14 -4.32 2.62 -30.94
N LYS A 15 -4.80 2.41 -29.69
CA LYS A 15 -4.53 1.40 -28.64
C LYS A 15 -4.04 1.98 -27.31
N SER A 16 -3.72 3.27 -27.29
CA SER A 16 -3.56 4.02 -26.04
C SER A 16 -4.92 4.44 -25.49
N THR A 17 -5.15 4.26 -24.19
CA THR A 17 -6.32 4.83 -23.48
C THR A 17 -6.00 6.18 -22.82
N LEU A 18 -4.81 6.71 -23.04
CA LEU A 18 -4.40 8.01 -22.50
C LEU A 18 -5.01 9.13 -23.32
N ASP A 19 -5.81 9.97 -22.65
CA ASP A 19 -6.31 11.21 -23.23
C ASP A 19 -5.52 12.39 -22.68
N VAL A 20 -4.48 12.78 -23.42
CA VAL A 20 -3.66 13.97 -23.13
C VAL A 20 -4.29 15.26 -23.65
N SER A 21 -5.42 15.18 -24.37
CA SER A 21 -6.12 16.37 -24.89
C SER A 21 -6.83 17.16 -23.79
N VAL A 22 -7.10 16.52 -22.65
CA VAL A 22 -7.64 17.14 -21.44
C VAL A 22 -6.73 18.22 -20.86
N LEU A 23 -5.42 18.13 -21.13
CA LEU A 23 -4.44 19.09 -20.66
C LEU A 23 -4.40 20.35 -21.53
N ASP A 24 -4.21 21.51 -20.88
CA ASP A 24 -3.94 22.76 -21.57
C ASP A 24 -2.53 22.78 -22.20
N SER A 25 -2.16 23.90 -22.83
CA SER A 25 -0.86 23.99 -23.51
C SER A 25 0.33 23.85 -22.55
N ARG A 26 0.19 24.34 -21.32
CA ARG A 26 1.24 24.25 -20.29
C ARG A 26 1.32 22.83 -19.73
N GLY A 27 0.18 22.21 -19.43
CA GLY A 27 0.09 20.84 -18.97
C GLY A 27 0.68 19.85 -19.98
N ARG A 28 0.46 20.05 -21.28
CA ARG A 28 1.11 19.22 -22.32
C ARG A 28 2.63 19.34 -22.31
N GLN A 29 3.17 20.55 -22.09
CA GLN A 29 4.63 20.73 -21.97
C GLN A 29 5.18 20.01 -20.75
N VAL A 30 4.48 20.08 -19.60
CA VAL A 30 4.86 19.33 -18.39
C VAL A 30 4.80 17.83 -18.64
N PHE A 31 3.74 17.33 -19.26
CA PHE A 31 3.61 15.92 -19.60
C PHE A 31 4.75 15.44 -20.51
N GLU A 32 5.07 16.20 -21.56
CA GLU A 32 6.16 15.88 -22.47
C GLU A 32 7.52 15.87 -21.77
N GLN A 33 7.78 16.85 -20.89
CA GLN A 33 9.00 16.90 -20.10
C GLN A 33 9.13 15.67 -19.21
N VAL A 34 8.11 15.39 -18.39
CA VAL A 34 8.12 14.23 -17.48
C VAL A 34 8.26 12.93 -18.28
N ALA A 35 7.51 12.77 -19.37
CA ALA A 35 7.55 11.54 -20.16
C ALA A 35 8.91 11.33 -20.87
N ALA A 36 9.62 12.41 -21.21
CA ALA A 36 10.94 12.34 -21.81
C ALA A 36 12.05 12.03 -20.79
N GLU A 37 11.92 12.50 -19.55
CA GLU A 37 12.94 12.32 -18.51
C GLU A 37 12.77 11.00 -17.74
N GLU A 38 11.53 10.53 -17.54
CA GLU A 38 11.25 9.31 -16.78
C GLU A 38 11.43 8.05 -17.60
N PHE A 39 12.13 7.06 -17.04
CA PHE A 39 12.21 5.72 -17.62
C PHE A 39 10.91 4.96 -17.39
N CYS A 40 10.48 4.21 -18.41
CA CYS A 40 9.39 3.28 -18.21
C CYS A 40 9.89 2.14 -17.32
N SER A 41 9.25 1.98 -16.16
CA SER A 41 9.69 1.10 -15.07
C SER A 41 9.72 -0.39 -15.43
N CYS A 42 9.25 -0.77 -16.62
CA CYS A 42 9.21 -2.13 -17.15
C CYS A 42 10.54 -2.78 -17.58
N ASN A 43 11.69 -2.32 -17.06
CA ASN A 43 13.03 -2.74 -17.51
C ASN A 43 13.26 -2.52 -19.03
N SER A 44 12.46 -1.67 -19.66
CA SER A 44 12.74 -1.21 -21.02
C SER A 44 13.77 -0.10 -20.95
N ALA A 45 14.74 -0.07 -21.86
CA ALA A 45 15.64 1.08 -22.03
C ALA A 45 14.91 2.33 -22.61
N LEU A 46 13.57 2.34 -22.57
CA LEU A 46 12.74 3.42 -23.12
C LEU A 46 12.30 4.35 -21.99
N THR A 47 12.25 5.63 -22.32
CA THR A 47 11.52 6.63 -21.52
C THR A 47 10.02 6.33 -21.58
N LEU A 48 9.23 6.94 -20.69
CA LEU A 48 7.77 6.84 -20.74
C LEU A 48 7.26 7.28 -22.12
N ALA A 49 7.79 8.36 -22.67
CA ALA A 49 7.51 8.83 -24.02
C ALA A 49 7.86 7.78 -25.08
N GLY A 50 9.06 7.20 -25.01
CA GLY A 50 9.49 6.15 -25.92
C GLY A 50 8.61 4.90 -25.85
N CYS A 51 8.18 4.52 -24.64
CA CYS A 51 7.31 3.37 -24.42
C CYS A 51 5.91 3.63 -24.97
N LEU A 52 5.31 4.79 -24.69
CA LEU A 52 4.00 5.18 -25.22
C LEU A 52 3.98 5.25 -26.74
N ALA A 53 5.09 5.68 -27.37
CA ALA A 53 5.20 5.73 -28.82
C ALA A 53 5.37 4.35 -29.47
N GLN A 54 6.21 3.48 -28.88
CA GLN A 54 6.54 2.18 -29.48
C GLN A 54 5.58 1.05 -29.08
N ARG A 55 4.97 1.17 -27.89
CA ARG A 55 4.08 0.19 -27.27
C ARG A 55 2.87 0.93 -26.67
N PRO A 56 2.00 1.51 -27.51
CA PRO A 56 0.88 2.32 -27.05
C PRO A 56 -0.12 1.53 -26.18
N ASP A 57 -0.11 0.19 -26.22
CA ASP A 57 -0.91 -0.71 -25.39
C ASP A 57 -0.21 -1.17 -24.09
N CYS A 58 1.01 -0.70 -23.81
CA CYS A 58 1.72 -1.03 -22.59
C CYS A 58 0.98 -0.49 -21.37
N ARG A 59 0.41 -1.38 -20.56
CA ARG A 59 -0.39 -1.01 -19.38
C ARG A 59 0.37 -0.17 -18.37
N VAL A 60 1.64 -0.50 -18.12
CA VAL A 60 2.51 0.29 -17.21
C VAL A 60 2.72 1.70 -17.74
N ALA A 61 3.04 1.86 -19.04
CA ALA A 61 3.19 3.18 -19.63
C ALA A 61 1.87 3.97 -19.62
N GLN A 62 0.74 3.31 -19.91
CA GLN A 62 -0.59 3.93 -19.80
C GLN A 62 -0.94 4.33 -18.37
N HIS A 63 -0.55 3.52 -17.38
CA HIS A 63 -0.77 3.84 -15.96
C HIS A 63 0.05 5.07 -15.55
N LEU A 64 1.36 5.06 -15.84
CA LEU A 64 2.24 6.18 -15.53
C LEU A 64 1.80 7.46 -16.23
N GLY A 65 1.36 7.38 -17.49
CA GLY A 65 0.80 8.52 -18.19
C GLY A 65 -0.46 9.07 -17.50
N ARG A 66 -1.36 8.21 -16.99
CA ARG A 66 -2.59 8.64 -16.29
C ARG A 66 -2.25 9.29 -14.96
N PHE A 67 -1.25 8.76 -14.26
CA PHE A 67 -0.70 9.38 -13.06
C PHE A 67 -0.17 10.79 -13.37
N VAL A 68 0.62 10.95 -14.44
CA VAL A 68 1.16 12.27 -14.84
C VAL A 68 0.04 13.25 -15.18
N ILE A 69 -0.95 12.83 -16.00
CA ILE A 69 -2.11 13.67 -16.36
C ILE A 69 -2.86 14.13 -15.10
N ARG A 70 -3.22 13.20 -14.21
CA ARG A 70 -3.92 13.52 -12.95
C ARG A 70 -3.11 14.49 -12.10
N SER A 71 -1.80 14.27 -12.00
CA SER A 71 -0.92 15.12 -11.18
C SER A 71 -0.87 16.56 -11.73
N ILE A 72 -0.86 16.71 -13.06
CA ILE A 72 -0.94 18.02 -13.72
C ILE A 72 -2.30 18.67 -13.46
N ASP A 73 -3.41 17.92 -13.54
CA ASP A 73 -4.75 18.41 -13.22
C ASP A 73 -4.87 18.87 -11.76
N ASP A 74 -4.16 18.19 -10.84
CA ASP A 74 -4.02 18.56 -9.43
C ASP A 74 -3.07 19.77 -9.22
N GLY A 75 -2.49 20.31 -10.29
CA GLY A 75 -1.66 21.52 -10.29
C GLY A 75 -0.15 21.28 -10.13
N ALA A 76 0.32 20.03 -10.17
CA ALA A 76 1.73 19.71 -9.98
C ALA A 76 2.59 20.10 -11.19
N GLY A 77 3.80 20.59 -10.91
CA GLY A 77 4.84 20.85 -11.93
C GLY A 77 5.65 19.59 -12.27
N ALA A 78 6.49 19.69 -13.30
CA ALA A 78 7.34 18.56 -13.75
C ALA A 78 8.22 18.03 -12.62
N ASP A 79 8.94 18.89 -11.90
CA ASP A 79 9.87 18.49 -10.84
C ASP A 79 9.17 17.73 -9.69
N GLU A 80 7.95 18.13 -9.33
CA GLU A 80 7.16 17.46 -8.29
C GLU A 80 6.72 16.06 -8.74
N ILE A 81 6.30 15.94 -9.99
CA ILE A 81 5.90 14.67 -10.60
C ILE A 81 7.11 13.73 -10.73
N LEU A 82 8.25 14.24 -11.22
CA LEU A 82 9.51 13.50 -11.31
C LEU A 82 9.99 13.02 -9.94
N ALA A 83 9.91 13.87 -8.92
CA ALA A 83 10.27 13.48 -7.55
C ALA A 83 9.36 12.35 -7.03
N ALA A 84 8.05 12.42 -7.27
CA ALA A 84 7.10 11.37 -6.87
C ALA A 84 7.34 10.06 -7.63
N LEU A 85 7.57 10.12 -8.94
CA LEU A 85 7.90 8.96 -9.76
C LEU A 85 9.25 8.36 -9.35
N SER A 86 10.26 9.16 -9.08
CA SER A 86 11.56 8.67 -8.61
C SER A 86 11.46 7.95 -7.26
N ALA A 87 10.73 8.54 -6.30
CA ALA A 87 10.55 8.00 -4.96
C ALA A 87 9.82 6.65 -4.95
N ASP A 88 8.81 6.46 -5.80
CA ASP A 88 7.91 5.30 -5.73
C ASP A 88 8.00 4.35 -6.94
N VAL A 89 8.37 4.87 -8.12
CA VAL A 89 8.37 4.13 -9.41
C VAL A 89 9.77 3.75 -9.88
N LEU A 90 10.84 4.52 -9.59
CA LEU A 90 12.20 4.16 -10.04
C LEU A 90 13.08 3.56 -8.93
N GLY A 91 12.97 4.03 -7.68
CA GLY A 91 13.74 3.45 -6.56
C GLY A 91 13.27 2.05 -6.13
N PRO A 92 12.01 1.87 -5.68
CA PRO A 92 11.52 0.61 -5.15
C PRO A 92 11.06 -0.39 -6.20
N PHE A 93 10.96 -0.03 -7.49
CA PHE A 93 10.38 -0.91 -8.52
C PHE A 93 11.40 -1.88 -9.12
N CYS A 94 12.67 -1.49 -9.22
CA CYS A 94 13.75 -2.36 -9.72
C CYS A 94 14.52 -3.09 -8.62
N ALA A 95 14.37 -2.68 -7.35
CA ALA A 95 14.90 -3.46 -6.23
C ALA A 95 14.27 -4.87 -6.23
N PRO A 96 14.93 -5.92 -5.71
CA PRO A 96 14.24 -7.16 -5.39
C PRO A 96 13.17 -6.88 -4.31
N PRO A 97 11.93 -7.41 -4.43
CA PRO A 97 10.94 -7.25 -3.39
C PRO A 97 11.41 -7.99 -2.12
N LEU A 98 11.14 -7.43 -0.95
CA LEU A 98 11.41 -8.12 0.30
C LEU A 98 10.47 -9.30 0.43
N LYS A 99 11.00 -10.44 0.89
CA LYS A 99 10.17 -11.56 1.29
C LYS A 99 9.66 -11.32 2.70
N LEU A 100 8.39 -10.94 2.83
CA LEU A 100 7.72 -10.77 4.12
C LEU A 100 6.96 -12.05 4.48
N GLU A 101 7.31 -12.66 5.60
CA GLU A 101 6.64 -13.83 6.16
C GLU A 101 5.35 -13.39 6.86
N VAL A 102 4.21 -13.82 6.33
CA VAL A 102 2.86 -13.50 6.83
C VAL A 102 2.20 -14.68 7.55
N THR A 103 2.95 -15.76 7.78
CA THR A 103 2.42 -16.95 8.46
C THR A 103 2.05 -16.62 9.90
N GLY A 104 0.81 -16.99 10.29
CA GLY A 104 0.26 -16.67 11.61
C GLY A 104 -0.21 -15.22 11.78
N ALA A 105 -0.05 -14.38 10.76
CA ALA A 105 -0.65 -13.05 10.75
C ALA A 105 -2.15 -13.15 10.42
N PRO A 106 -2.99 -12.27 10.99
CA PRO A 106 -4.35 -12.06 10.53
C PRO A 106 -4.36 -11.66 9.06
N GLN A 107 -5.19 -12.35 8.28
CA GLN A 107 -5.17 -12.24 6.82
C GLN A 107 -6.58 -12.19 6.25
N SER A 108 -6.71 -11.54 5.09
CA SER A 108 -8.00 -11.38 4.40
C SER A 108 -7.83 -11.33 2.90
N GLY A 109 -8.86 -11.75 2.18
CA GLY A 109 -8.80 -11.94 0.73
C GLY A 109 -8.25 -13.32 0.32
N PRO A 110 -8.24 -13.64 -0.98
CA PRO A 110 -7.87 -14.97 -1.46
C PRO A 110 -6.38 -15.28 -1.26
N ALA A 111 -6.06 -16.52 -0.92
CA ALA A 111 -4.66 -16.95 -0.75
C ALA A 111 -3.81 -16.76 -2.02
N GLY A 112 -4.42 -16.90 -3.20
CA GLY A 112 -3.79 -16.73 -4.51
C GLY A 112 -3.97 -15.36 -5.15
N ALA A 113 -4.34 -14.32 -4.38
CA ALA A 113 -4.43 -12.97 -4.91
C ALA A 113 -3.08 -12.52 -5.51
N PRO A 114 -3.07 -11.89 -6.70
CA PRO A 114 -1.85 -11.43 -7.35
C PRO A 114 -1.11 -10.33 -6.58
N VAL A 115 -1.80 -9.60 -5.72
CA VAL A 115 -1.19 -8.58 -4.85
C VAL A 115 -1.32 -8.97 -3.39
N VAL A 116 -0.21 -8.91 -2.65
CA VAL A 116 -0.17 -9.01 -1.20
C VAL A 116 0.12 -7.64 -0.62
N LEU A 117 -0.86 -7.09 0.11
CA LEU A 117 -0.74 -5.89 0.92
C LEU A 117 -0.41 -6.27 2.36
N VAL A 118 0.78 -5.90 2.83
CA VAL A 118 1.19 -6.06 4.22
C VAL A 118 1.10 -4.71 4.91
N GLU A 119 0.51 -4.67 6.10
CA GLU A 119 0.52 -3.50 6.99
C GLU A 119 1.27 -3.84 8.28
N PHE A 120 2.32 -3.07 8.58
CA PHE A 120 2.87 -3.00 9.93
C PHE A 120 2.19 -1.86 10.68
N ALA A 121 1.47 -2.18 11.75
CA ALA A 121 0.67 -1.21 12.47
C ALA A 121 0.60 -1.46 13.98
N ASP A 122 0.31 -0.39 14.71
CA ASP A 122 0.15 -0.35 16.16
C ASP A 122 -1.24 0.16 16.51
N PHE A 123 -1.98 -0.58 17.34
CA PHE A 123 -3.30 -0.16 17.81
C PHE A 123 -3.29 1.11 18.67
N ARG A 124 -2.14 1.54 19.21
CA ARG A 124 -1.99 2.83 19.91
C ARG A 124 -1.56 3.98 19.00
N CYS A 125 -1.24 3.74 17.73
CA CYS A 125 -0.84 4.79 16.81
C CYS A 125 -2.06 5.49 16.18
N ALA A 126 -2.17 6.80 16.36
CA ALA A 126 -3.26 7.61 15.80
C ALA A 126 -3.34 7.51 14.26
N HIS A 127 -2.19 7.54 13.58
CA HIS A 127 -2.16 7.40 12.12
C HIS A 127 -2.59 6.00 11.64
N CYS A 128 -2.41 4.95 12.45
CA CYS A 128 -2.94 3.62 12.12
C CYS A 128 -4.47 3.62 12.17
N LYS A 129 -5.07 4.32 13.16
CA LYS A 129 -6.52 4.50 13.24
C LYS A 129 -7.07 5.28 12.06
N GLU A 130 -6.36 6.33 11.64
CA GLU A 130 -6.70 7.13 10.45
C GLU A 130 -6.58 6.32 9.14
N ALA A 131 -5.65 5.37 9.07
CA ALA A 131 -5.45 4.52 7.90
C ALA A 131 -6.41 3.33 7.81
N ALA A 132 -7.03 2.89 8.91
CA ALA A 132 -7.95 1.76 8.92
C ALA A 132 -9.07 1.83 7.85
N PRO A 133 -9.76 2.98 7.65
CA PRO A 133 -10.75 3.12 6.57
C PRO A 133 -10.16 2.90 5.17
N LEU A 134 -8.91 3.34 4.92
CA LEU A 134 -8.22 3.13 3.66
C LEU A 134 -8.00 1.63 3.38
N VAL A 135 -7.64 0.85 4.41
CA VAL A 135 -7.49 -0.61 4.30
C VAL A 135 -8.82 -1.26 3.92
N HIS A 136 -9.90 -0.93 4.61
CA HIS A 136 -11.24 -1.44 4.29
C HIS A 136 -11.67 -1.08 2.87
N ALA A 137 -11.50 0.19 2.46
CA ALA A 137 -11.83 0.65 1.11
C ALA A 137 -11.01 -0.09 0.04
N THR A 138 -9.72 -0.33 0.31
CA THR A 138 -8.83 -1.09 -0.57
C THR A 138 -9.33 -2.52 -0.73
N LEU A 139 -9.63 -3.23 0.36
CA LEU A 139 -10.12 -4.61 0.28
C LEU A 139 -11.49 -4.70 -0.41
N ALA A 140 -12.36 -3.71 -0.20
CA ALA A 140 -13.66 -3.63 -0.87
C ALA A 140 -13.53 -3.38 -2.38
N ARG A 141 -12.57 -2.55 -2.79
CA ARG A 141 -12.29 -2.19 -4.20
C ARG A 141 -11.60 -3.32 -4.96
N TYR A 142 -10.65 -3.99 -4.34
CA TYR A 142 -9.80 -4.97 -5.01
C TYR A 142 -10.22 -6.42 -4.79
N ARG A 143 -11.06 -6.71 -3.79
CA ARG A 143 -11.70 -8.02 -3.52
C ARG A 143 -10.80 -9.24 -3.74
N ASP A 144 -10.91 -9.86 -4.91
CA ASP A 144 -10.23 -11.08 -5.31
C ASP A 144 -8.78 -10.88 -5.75
N ARG A 145 -8.39 -9.61 -5.98
CA ARG A 145 -7.08 -9.22 -6.50
C ARG A 145 -6.06 -8.87 -5.42
N VAL A 146 -6.49 -8.61 -4.19
CA VAL A 146 -5.61 -8.25 -3.06
C VAL A 146 -5.83 -9.18 -1.88
N ARG A 147 -4.72 -9.72 -1.37
CA ARG A 147 -4.63 -10.37 -0.05
C ARG A 147 -4.00 -9.39 0.92
N PHE A 148 -4.65 -9.16 2.05
CA PHE A 148 -4.15 -8.34 3.14
C PHE A 148 -3.55 -9.20 4.24
N ALA A 149 -2.46 -8.74 4.85
CA ALA A 149 -1.89 -9.29 6.07
C ALA A 149 -1.55 -8.17 7.05
N PHE A 150 -2.05 -8.26 8.27
CA PHE A 150 -1.76 -7.34 9.35
C PHE A 150 -0.63 -7.89 10.22
N LEU A 151 0.49 -7.18 10.31
CA LEU A 151 1.63 -7.54 11.15
C LEU A 151 1.72 -6.55 12.31
N PRO A 152 1.38 -6.96 13.55
CA PRO A 152 1.49 -6.08 14.70
C PRO A 152 2.92 -5.55 14.89
N PHE A 153 3.04 -4.23 15.03
CA PHE A 153 4.29 -3.52 15.24
C PHE A 153 4.14 -2.50 16.38
N PRO A 154 4.00 -2.95 17.65
CA PRO A 154 3.85 -2.03 18.77
C PRO A 154 5.10 -1.15 18.92
N LEU A 155 4.93 0.17 18.92
CA LEU A 155 6.02 1.12 19.07
C LEU A 155 6.56 1.11 20.51
N ASN A 156 7.85 1.42 20.67
CA ASN A 156 8.52 1.34 21.99
C ASN A 156 7.94 2.33 23.02
N ASN A 157 7.40 3.46 22.56
CA ASN A 157 6.74 4.47 23.38
C ASN A 157 5.27 4.14 23.67
N HIS A 158 4.74 3.01 23.19
CA HIS A 158 3.39 2.53 23.45
C HIS A 158 3.43 1.24 24.30
N PRO A 159 3.64 1.35 25.63
CA PRO A 159 3.86 0.19 26.50
C PRO A 159 2.71 -0.82 26.47
N LEU A 160 1.47 -0.35 26.27
CA LEU A 160 0.28 -1.19 26.17
C LEU A 160 -0.02 -1.67 24.74
N GLY A 161 0.73 -1.22 23.73
CA GLY A 161 0.58 -1.66 22.34
C GLY A 161 0.85 -3.16 22.16
N VAL A 162 1.78 -3.72 22.94
CA VAL A 162 2.08 -5.17 22.91
C VAL A 162 0.87 -6.01 23.33
N ARG A 163 0.13 -5.59 24.37
CA ARG A 163 -1.08 -6.30 24.81
C ARG A 163 -2.20 -6.23 23.77
N ALA A 164 -2.40 -5.08 23.14
CA ALA A 164 -3.36 -4.94 22.04
C ALA A 164 -2.99 -5.80 20.83
N ALA A 165 -1.69 -5.86 20.48
CA ALA A 165 -1.18 -6.75 19.45
C ALA A 165 -1.49 -8.22 19.77
N GLU A 166 -1.18 -8.70 20.98
CA GLU A 166 -1.51 -10.07 21.39
C GLU A 166 -3.02 -10.33 21.39
N ALA A 167 -3.84 -9.35 21.80
CA ALA A 167 -5.30 -9.47 21.80
C ALA A 167 -5.87 -9.60 20.38
N SER A 168 -5.30 -8.87 19.40
CA SER A 168 -5.68 -9.00 17.99
C SER A 168 -5.38 -10.41 17.44
N LEU A 169 -4.24 -11.01 17.83
CA LEU A 169 -3.86 -12.36 17.41
C LEU A 169 -4.69 -13.44 18.10
N ALA A 170 -5.06 -13.22 19.37
CA ALA A 170 -5.99 -14.09 20.08
C ALA A 170 -7.40 -14.07 19.46
N ALA A 171 -7.86 -12.91 19.00
CA ALA A 171 -9.12 -12.79 18.27
C ALA A 171 -9.04 -13.43 16.87
N ASP A 172 -7.91 -13.29 16.17
CA ASP A 172 -7.68 -13.98 14.88
C ASP A 172 -7.69 -15.50 15.03
N ALA A 173 -7.09 -16.04 16.10
CA ALA A 173 -7.16 -17.47 16.45
C ALA A 173 -8.59 -17.96 16.81
N GLN A 174 -9.57 -17.06 16.82
CA GLN A 174 -11.00 -17.32 16.99
C GLN A 174 -11.82 -16.94 15.74
N GLY A 175 -11.18 -16.52 14.65
CA GLY A 175 -11.85 -16.06 13.43
C GLY A 175 -12.55 -14.71 13.58
N LYS A 176 -12.12 -13.89 14.55
CA LYS A 176 -12.75 -12.61 14.94
C LYS A 176 -11.79 -11.42 14.83
N PHE A 177 -10.82 -11.50 13.93
CA PHE A 177 -9.84 -10.44 13.74
C PHE A 177 -10.49 -9.09 13.43
N TRP A 178 -11.30 -8.97 12.37
CA TRP A 178 -11.87 -7.67 11.97
C TRP A 178 -12.75 -7.01 13.04
N PRO A 179 -13.72 -7.73 13.67
CA PRO A 179 -14.46 -7.15 14.78
C PRO A 179 -13.54 -6.68 15.92
N MET A 180 -12.48 -7.43 16.24
CA MET A 180 -11.52 -7.01 17.27
C MET A 180 -10.66 -5.84 16.84
N TYR A 181 -10.22 -5.80 15.58
CA TYR A 181 -9.45 -4.71 14.97
C TYR A 181 -10.22 -3.38 15.11
N GLU A 182 -11.51 -3.39 14.76
CA GLU A 182 -12.38 -2.24 14.91
C GLU A 182 -12.54 -1.81 16.38
N GLN A 183 -12.77 -2.78 17.28
CA GLN A 183 -12.92 -2.49 18.71
C GLN A 183 -11.63 -1.97 19.35
N LEU A 184 -10.47 -2.47 18.96
CA LEU A 184 -9.18 -1.98 19.45
C LEU A 184 -8.96 -0.52 19.05
N PHE A 185 -9.28 -0.13 17.80
CA PHE A 185 -9.18 1.28 17.39
C PHE A 185 -10.27 2.17 17.99
N ALA A 186 -11.47 1.64 18.22
CA ALA A 186 -12.53 2.35 18.93
C ALA A 186 -12.14 2.68 20.39
N HIS A 187 -11.34 1.82 21.01
CA HIS A 187 -10.80 1.99 22.36
C HIS A 187 -9.33 2.46 22.38
N GLN A 188 -8.81 3.02 21.29
CA GLN A 188 -7.40 3.43 21.19
C GLN A 188 -6.96 4.42 22.27
N ASP A 189 -7.86 5.33 22.65
CA ASP A 189 -7.60 6.37 23.63
C ASP A 189 -7.69 5.85 25.08
N ASP A 190 -8.22 4.63 25.25
CA ASP A 190 -8.19 3.93 26.53
C ASP A 190 -6.84 3.22 26.72
N ASP A 191 -6.46 2.98 27.97
CA ASP A 191 -5.36 2.08 28.28
C ASP A 191 -5.81 0.64 28.09
N PHE A 192 -5.11 -0.11 27.23
CA PHE A 192 -5.36 -1.53 26.94
C PHE A 192 -5.02 -2.45 28.13
N GLU A 193 -5.45 -2.07 29.33
CA GLU A 193 -5.55 -2.86 30.52
C GLU A 193 -6.59 -3.97 30.35
N PRO A 194 -6.53 -5.05 31.17
CA PRO A 194 -7.35 -6.24 30.98
C PRO A 194 -8.85 -5.96 30.85
N GLN A 195 -9.38 -5.00 31.61
CA GLN A 195 -10.79 -4.61 31.58
C GLN A 195 -11.20 -3.95 30.25
N VAL A 196 -10.31 -3.17 29.63
CA VAL A 196 -10.58 -2.53 28.32
C VAL A 196 -10.56 -3.60 27.23
N LEU A 197 -9.53 -4.46 27.24
CA LEU A 197 -9.43 -5.56 26.29
C LEU A 197 -10.62 -6.54 26.41
N ALA A 198 -11.08 -6.83 27.62
CA ALA A 198 -12.26 -7.66 27.84
C ALA A 198 -13.54 -7.03 27.29
N ARG A 199 -13.72 -5.70 27.42
CA ARG A 199 -14.86 -4.99 26.80
C ARG A 199 -14.79 -5.02 25.28
N ALA A 200 -13.63 -4.70 24.71
CA ALA A 200 -13.40 -4.76 23.26
C ALA A 200 -13.68 -6.17 22.71
N ALA A 201 -13.13 -7.20 23.35
CA ALA A 201 -13.35 -8.60 22.99
C ALA A 201 -14.83 -9.00 23.07
N LYS A 202 -15.54 -8.60 24.14
CA LYS A 202 -16.97 -8.85 24.27
C LYS A 202 -17.76 -8.21 23.12
N ALA A 203 -17.46 -6.96 22.78
CA ALA A 203 -18.11 -6.26 21.67
C ALA A 203 -17.79 -6.88 20.30
N ALA A 204 -16.56 -7.40 20.13
CA ALA A 204 -16.11 -8.11 18.94
C ALA A 204 -16.66 -9.55 18.82
N GLY A 205 -17.34 -10.06 19.85
CA GLY A 205 -17.81 -11.45 19.90
C GLY A 205 -16.67 -12.47 20.04
N VAL A 206 -15.55 -12.07 20.63
CA VAL A 206 -14.42 -12.92 21.03
C VAL A 206 -14.73 -13.59 22.37
N ASP A 207 -14.34 -14.84 22.57
CA ASP A 207 -14.38 -15.49 23.88
C ASP A 207 -13.38 -14.80 24.82
N VAL A 208 -13.93 -13.96 25.70
CA VAL A 208 -13.17 -13.17 26.66
C VAL A 208 -12.37 -14.06 27.59
N THR A 209 -12.95 -15.17 28.09
CA THR A 209 -12.26 -16.06 29.03
C THR A 209 -11.08 -16.76 28.36
N ARG A 210 -11.25 -17.22 27.12
CA ARG A 210 -10.14 -17.78 26.33
C ARG A 210 -9.07 -16.73 26.08
N MET A 211 -9.45 -15.54 25.61
CA MET A 211 -8.50 -14.47 25.30
C MET A 211 -7.71 -14.04 26.55
N THR A 212 -8.37 -13.84 27.69
CA THR A 212 -7.69 -13.48 28.94
C THR A 212 -6.64 -14.51 29.33
N LYS A 213 -6.95 -15.81 29.26
CA LYS A 213 -5.97 -16.88 29.54
C LYS A 213 -4.81 -16.87 28.55
N GLU A 214 -5.07 -16.63 27.26
CA GLU A 214 -4.03 -16.57 26.24
C GLU A 214 -3.11 -15.36 26.42
N LEU A 215 -3.64 -14.22 26.86
CA LEU A 215 -2.87 -13.01 27.20
C LEU A 215 -2.04 -13.19 28.46
N GLU A 216 -2.60 -13.77 29.53
CA GLU A 216 -1.88 -14.08 30.77
C GLU A 216 -0.72 -15.06 30.54
N ALA A 217 -0.93 -16.03 29.64
CA ALA A 217 0.10 -16.99 29.25
C ALA A 217 1.09 -16.44 28.21
N GLU A 218 0.95 -15.18 27.78
CA GLU A 218 1.76 -14.54 26.74
C GLU A 218 1.87 -15.40 25.46
N ARG A 219 0.77 -16.10 25.12
CA ARG A 219 0.76 -17.13 24.07
C ARG A 219 1.27 -16.59 22.73
N PHE A 220 0.94 -15.33 22.42
CA PHE A 220 1.26 -14.69 21.15
C PHE A 220 2.47 -13.77 21.21
N ARG A 221 3.09 -13.59 22.39
CA ARG A 221 4.22 -12.66 22.58
C ARG A 221 5.38 -12.93 21.63
N ARG A 222 5.77 -14.19 21.45
CA ARG A 222 6.84 -14.55 20.51
C ARG A 222 6.49 -14.15 19.08
N LEU A 223 5.25 -14.33 18.66
CA LEU A 223 4.80 -13.98 17.31
C LEU A 223 4.81 -12.46 17.09
N VAL A 224 4.36 -11.69 18.08
CA VAL A 224 4.47 -10.20 18.06
C VAL A 224 5.93 -9.76 17.95
N VAL A 225 6.84 -10.38 18.73
CA VAL A 225 8.28 -10.08 18.64
C VAL A 225 8.83 -10.42 17.25
N THR A 226 8.47 -11.58 16.69
CA THR A 226 8.89 -11.98 15.33
C THR A 226 8.44 -10.98 14.28
N PHE A 227 7.17 -10.54 14.31
CA PHE A 227 6.68 -9.53 13.36
C PHE A 227 7.36 -8.18 13.55
N LYS A 228 7.56 -7.74 14.79
CA LYS A 228 8.31 -6.51 15.08
C LYS A 228 9.74 -6.57 14.55
N GLN A 229 10.45 -7.68 14.78
CA GLN A 229 11.81 -7.87 14.27
C GLN A 229 11.86 -7.89 12.74
N GLN A 230 10.87 -8.53 12.09
CA GLN A 230 10.75 -8.52 10.64
C GLN A 230 10.52 -7.09 10.10
N GLY A 231 9.65 -6.31 10.75
CA GLY A 231 9.43 -4.91 10.37
C GLY A 231 10.73 -4.09 10.49
N LEU A 232 11.45 -4.22 11.60
CA LEU A 232 12.74 -3.53 11.80
C LEU A 232 13.77 -3.93 10.73
N ALA A 233 13.87 -5.22 10.41
CA ALA A 233 14.75 -5.72 9.35
C ALA A 233 14.33 -5.24 7.95
N ALA A 234 13.04 -5.02 7.74
CA ALA A 234 12.48 -4.45 6.51
C ALA A 234 12.57 -2.91 6.43
N GLY A 235 13.15 -2.27 7.45
CA GLY A 235 13.32 -0.81 7.49
C GLY A 235 12.09 -0.04 7.98
N VAL A 236 11.15 -0.69 8.66
CA VAL A 236 10.00 -0.02 9.31
C VAL A 236 10.49 0.77 10.52
N ASP A 237 10.34 2.09 10.45
CA ASP A 237 10.68 3.03 11.52
C ASP A 237 9.46 3.76 12.11
N SER A 238 8.30 3.61 11.47
CA SER A 238 7.05 4.29 11.81
C SER A 238 5.83 3.44 11.43
N THR A 239 4.69 3.73 12.04
CA THR A 239 3.42 3.06 11.74
C THR A 239 2.33 4.08 11.36
N PRO A 240 1.43 3.74 10.44
CA PRO A 240 1.39 2.51 9.66
C PRO A 240 2.49 2.50 8.58
N SER A 241 3.03 1.32 8.29
CA SER A 241 3.93 1.10 7.14
C SER A 241 3.32 0.03 6.24
N PHE A 242 3.09 0.37 4.98
CA PHE A 242 2.49 -0.53 4.01
C PHE A 242 3.53 -1.09 3.05
N PHE A 243 3.44 -2.38 2.73
CA PHE A 243 4.19 -3.00 1.66
C PHE A 243 3.24 -3.62 0.65
N VAL A 244 3.47 -3.36 -0.64
CA VAL A 244 2.72 -3.98 -1.73
C VAL A 244 3.69 -4.91 -2.46
N ASN A 245 3.39 -6.22 -2.44
CA ASN A 245 4.27 -7.27 -2.96
C ASN A 245 5.72 -7.17 -2.44
N GLY A 246 5.88 -6.93 -1.14
CA GLY A 246 7.19 -6.86 -0.51
C GLY A 246 7.97 -5.55 -0.75
N ARG A 247 7.32 -4.53 -1.32
CA ARG A 247 7.92 -3.23 -1.59
C ARG A 247 7.28 -2.17 -0.72
N LEU A 248 8.09 -1.43 0.03
CA LEU A 248 7.62 -0.36 0.89
C LEU A 248 6.87 0.68 0.04
N PHE A 249 5.65 0.98 0.44
CA PHE A 249 4.83 2.06 -0.13
C PHE A 249 5.01 3.30 0.73
N LYS A 250 5.49 4.39 0.13
CA LYS A 250 5.60 5.69 0.78
C LYS A 250 4.51 6.60 0.21
N PRO A 251 3.48 6.94 0.97
CA PRO A 251 2.45 7.84 0.45
C PRO A 251 3.06 9.21 0.14
N THR A 252 2.73 9.75 -1.02
CA THR A 252 3.02 11.14 -1.39
C THR A 252 1.70 11.83 -1.74
N LEU A 253 1.72 13.16 -1.94
CA LEU A 253 0.53 13.90 -2.40
C LEU A 253 -0.02 13.32 -3.72
N LEU A 254 0.85 12.77 -4.56
CA LEU A 254 0.50 12.30 -5.89
C LEU A 254 0.30 10.77 -5.94
N MET A 255 1.06 9.99 -5.16
CA MET A 255 1.05 8.53 -5.18
C MET A 255 0.16 7.94 -4.09
N THR A 256 -0.94 7.32 -4.51
CA THR A 256 -1.88 6.63 -3.60
C THR A 256 -1.57 5.14 -3.50
N LEU A 257 -2.11 4.51 -2.45
CA LEU A 257 -2.03 3.06 -2.30
C LEU A 257 -2.71 2.33 -3.48
N SER A 258 -3.80 2.90 -4.03
CA SER A 258 -4.48 2.34 -5.19
C SER A 258 -3.59 2.37 -6.43
N ASP A 259 -2.89 3.49 -6.69
CA ASP A 259 -1.95 3.57 -7.82
C ASP A 259 -0.86 2.51 -7.70
N ARG A 260 -0.31 2.33 -6.49
CA ARG A 260 0.69 1.30 -6.24
C ARG A 260 0.18 -0.12 -6.48
N ILE A 261 -1.05 -0.42 -6.05
CA ILE A 261 -1.67 -1.74 -6.25
C ILE A 261 -1.88 -2.01 -7.74
N GLU A 262 -2.42 -1.04 -8.49
CA GLU A 262 -2.64 -1.19 -9.92
C GLU A 262 -1.32 -1.38 -10.69
N LEU A 263 -0.25 -0.66 -10.30
CA LEU A 263 1.09 -0.88 -10.86
C LEU A 263 1.59 -2.32 -10.65
N GLU A 264 1.37 -2.91 -9.48
CA GLU A 264 1.74 -4.30 -9.20
C GLU A 264 0.85 -5.31 -9.95
N LEU A 265 -0.44 -5.02 -10.12
CA LEU A 265 -1.35 -5.83 -10.93
C LEU A 265 -0.95 -5.84 -12.41
N ASP A 266 -0.49 -4.70 -12.93
CA ASP A 266 0.04 -4.58 -14.29
C ASP A 266 1.42 -5.25 -14.42
N ARG A 267 2.26 -5.20 -13.37
CA ARG A 267 3.59 -5.83 -13.35
C ARG A 267 3.52 -7.36 -13.48
N ASN A 268 2.58 -7.99 -12.78
CA ASN A 268 2.39 -9.44 -12.77
C ASN A 268 2.04 -10.03 -14.16
N GLN A 269 1.81 -9.18 -15.17
CA GLN A 269 1.51 -9.57 -16.54
C GLN A 269 2.74 -9.55 -17.47
N GLY A 270 3.96 -9.56 -16.91
CA GLY A 270 5.20 -9.88 -17.64
C GLY A 270 6.21 -8.75 -17.78
N VAL A 271 6.29 -7.85 -16.79
CA VAL A 271 6.88 -6.53 -17.02
C VAL A 271 8.22 -6.28 -16.28
N CYS A 272 8.68 -7.22 -15.47
CA CYS A 272 10.05 -7.22 -14.90
C CYS A 272 10.46 -8.67 -14.57
N GLN A 273 10.81 -9.47 -15.57
CA GLN A 273 11.59 -10.69 -15.39
C GLN A 273 13.02 -10.44 -15.85
#